data_AF-A0AAU8TFI7-F1
#
_entry.id   AF-A0AAU8TFI7-F1
#
_cell.length_a   1.000
_cell.length_b   1.000
_cell.length_c   1.000
_cell.angle_alpha   90.00
_cell.angle_beta   90.00
_cell.angle_gamma   90.00
#
_symmetry.space_group_name_H-M   'P 1'
#
loop_
_entity.id
_entity.type
_entity.pdbx_description
1 polymer ?
#
loop_
_entity_poly.entity_id
_entity_poly.type
_entity_poly.pdbx_seq_one_letter_code
_entity_poly.pdbx_strand_id
1 'polypeptide(L)'
;MRRLCRLALLGVPLAGLAAALAYRYLPVDACRPDASVRDTFWSPLRDVGLRAGLAMSALVSAVIMATFVVGPFYLSRGLGLDPAWMGLAMAVGPAVAAITGIPAGYLTDRLGTRRLTLVGIGTMLCAALWLSQVSGLIAYIAALTVLTAGYSLFQAANNTAVMSDVSATRRGTVAGLLNLSRNLGLIFGASVLGAVFARSSPDVTQATPQTVTAGLHATFATAAGLILLAGVIAWNRARTRAGSEHTNIDKLKS
;
A
#
# COMPACT_ATOMS: atom_id res chain seq x y z
N MET A 1 25.85 -1.06 -19.54
CA MET A 1 26.61 -0.54 -18.38
C MET A 1 26.73 1.00 -18.32
N ARG A 2 27.15 1.72 -19.37
CA ARG A 2 27.40 3.18 -19.28
C ARG A 2 26.16 4.07 -18.99
N ARG A 3 24.93 3.64 -19.34
CA ARG A 3 23.69 4.39 -19.06
C ARG A 3 23.17 4.25 -17.62
N LEU A 4 23.41 3.11 -16.96
CA LEU A 4 23.09 2.90 -15.54
C LEU A 4 23.97 3.75 -14.61
N CYS A 5 25.24 3.95 -14.98
CA CYS A 5 26.18 4.77 -14.21
C CYS A 5 25.80 6.27 -14.22
N ARG A 6 25.26 6.78 -15.34
CA ARG A 6 24.79 8.18 -15.44
C ARG A 6 23.54 8.46 -14.60
N LEU A 7 22.65 7.48 -14.45
CA LEU A 7 21.47 7.58 -13.58
C LEU A 7 21.86 7.58 -12.10
N ALA A 8 22.84 6.77 -11.70
CA ALA A 8 23.37 6.77 -10.34
C ALA A 8 24.08 8.10 -9.99
N LEU A 9 24.84 8.68 -10.93
CA LEU A 9 25.52 9.97 -10.77
C LEU A 9 24.58 11.18 -10.63
N LEU A 10 23.36 11.09 -11.16
CA LEU A 10 22.32 12.13 -11.01
C LEU A 10 21.58 12.06 -9.67
N GLY A 11 21.52 10.88 -9.03
CA GLY A 11 20.86 10.70 -7.74
C GLY A 11 21.70 11.15 -6.53
N VAL A 12 23.02 11.09 -6.64
CA VAL A 12 23.97 11.50 -5.58
C VAL A 12 23.85 12.98 -5.19
N PRO A 13 23.80 13.96 -6.12
CA PRO A 13 23.66 15.37 -5.74
C PRO A 13 22.29 15.67 -5.11
N LEU A 14 21.22 15.01 -5.56
CA LEU A 14 19.88 15.14 -4.97
C LEU A 14 19.83 14.56 -3.55
N ALA A 15 20.46 13.40 -3.32
CA ALA A 15 20.59 12.80 -2.00
C ALA A 15 21.46 13.66 -1.06
N GLY A 16 22.55 14.24 -1.58
CA GLY A 16 23.41 15.16 -0.83
C GLY A 16 22.69 16.45 -0.45
N LEU A 17 21.89 17.02 -1.36
CA LEU A 17 21.10 18.22 -1.10
C LEU A 17 19.97 17.95 -0.10
N ALA A 18 19.31 16.79 -0.20
CA ALA A 18 18.33 16.34 0.78
C ALA A 18 18.95 16.13 2.18
N ALA A 19 20.14 15.53 2.25
CA ALA A 19 20.87 15.33 3.51
C ALA A 19 21.34 16.65 4.12
N ALA A 20 21.82 17.59 3.30
CA ALA A 20 22.24 18.92 3.75
C ALA A 20 21.06 19.76 4.26
N LEU A 21 19.90 19.69 3.59
CA LEU A 21 18.67 20.31 4.06
C LEU A 21 18.16 19.64 5.34
N ALA A 22 18.20 18.32 5.43
CA ALA A 22 17.85 17.60 6.65
C ALA A 22 18.74 18.01 7.84
N TYR A 23 20.06 18.06 7.65
CA TYR A 23 21.00 18.47 8.70
C TYR A 23 20.83 19.93 9.14
N ARG A 24 20.44 20.80 8.22
CA ARG A 24 20.31 22.24 8.47
C ARG A 24 18.94 22.64 9.05
N TYR A 25 17.89 21.88 8.75
CA TYR A 25 16.51 22.21 9.13
C TYR A 25 15.89 21.27 10.16
N LEU A 26 16.48 20.10 10.46
CA LEU A 26 16.07 19.33 11.63
C LEU A 26 16.75 19.94 12.86
N PRO A 27 16.02 20.60 13.78
CA PRO A 27 16.51 20.70 15.14
C PRO A 27 16.69 19.26 15.61
N VAL A 28 17.94 18.85 15.77
CA VAL A 28 18.28 17.61 16.46
C VAL A 28 17.93 17.87 17.91
N ASP A 29 16.65 17.75 18.24
CA ASP A 29 16.20 17.65 19.61
C ASP A 29 16.87 16.40 20.15
N ALA A 30 17.98 16.60 20.85
CA ALA A 30 18.72 15.56 21.55
C ALA A 30 17.80 15.01 22.65
N CYS A 31 16.91 14.10 22.28
CA CYS A 31 16.15 13.32 23.23
C CYS A 31 17.16 12.48 24.00
N ARG A 32 17.28 12.75 25.30
CA ARG A 32 18.05 11.90 26.21
C ARG A 32 17.48 10.47 26.10
N PRO A 33 18.32 9.44 25.93
CA PRO A 33 17.86 8.06 25.83
C PRO A 33 17.43 7.58 27.22
N ASP A 34 16.22 7.94 27.61
CA ASP A 34 15.64 7.53 28.87
C ASP A 34 15.17 6.06 28.73
N ALA A 35 15.36 5.24 29.78
CA ALA A 35 14.96 3.83 29.81
C ALA A 35 13.44 3.57 29.58
N SER A 36 12.62 4.62 29.45
CA SER A 36 11.19 4.60 29.15
C SER A 36 10.83 4.31 27.69
N VAL A 37 11.81 4.30 26.77
CA VAL A 37 11.59 4.03 25.33
C VAL A 37 11.02 2.63 25.07
N ARG A 38 11.41 1.63 25.88
CA ARG A 38 10.94 0.24 25.71
C ARG A 38 9.45 0.10 25.98
N ASP A 39 8.95 0.73 27.05
CA ASP A 39 7.52 0.73 27.37
C ASP A 39 6.71 1.57 26.37
N THR A 40 7.34 2.58 25.77
CA THR A 40 6.75 3.44 24.74
C THR A 40 6.58 2.72 23.39
N PHE A 41 7.43 1.75 23.04
CA PHE A 41 7.35 1.02 21.76
C PHE A 41 6.27 -0.08 21.74
N TRP A 42 6.11 -0.83 22.83
CA TRP A 42 5.18 -1.97 22.89
C TRP A 42 3.75 -1.57 23.27
N SER A 43 3.57 -0.44 23.95
CA SER A 43 2.24 0.02 24.38
C SER A 43 1.29 0.42 23.24
N PRO A 44 1.73 1.06 22.13
CA PRO A 44 0.85 1.35 20.98
C PRO A 44 0.33 0.08 20.32
N LEU A 45 1.13 -0.99 20.28
CA LEU A 45 0.74 -2.29 19.71
C LEU A 45 -0.39 -2.98 20.48
N ARG A 46 -0.75 -2.53 21.69
CA ARG A 46 -1.90 -3.06 22.43
C ARG A 46 -3.23 -2.47 21.93
N ASP A 47 -3.20 -1.32 21.25
CA ASP A 47 -4.40 -0.69 20.71
C ASP A 47 -4.91 -1.45 19.48
N VAL A 48 -6.15 -1.93 19.55
CA VAL A 48 -6.83 -2.67 18.49
C VAL A 48 -6.98 -1.81 17.22
N GLY A 49 -7.21 -0.50 17.36
CA GLY A 49 -7.35 0.43 16.24
C GLY A 49 -6.03 0.61 15.48
N LEU A 50 -4.91 0.72 16.21
CA LEU A 50 -3.58 0.78 15.60
C LEU A 50 -3.24 -0.53 14.90
N ARG A 51 -3.38 -1.67 15.59
CA ARG A 51 -3.09 -3.00 15.02
C ARG A 51 -3.88 -3.24 13.73
N ALA A 52 -5.16 -2.88 13.72
CA ALA A 52 -6.00 -2.95 12.52
C ALA A 52 -5.43 -2.08 11.38
N GLY A 53 -5.05 -0.83 11.69
CA GLY A 53 -4.41 0.09 10.76
C GLY A 53 -3.12 -0.46 10.14
N LEU A 54 -2.24 -1.03 10.97
CA LEU A 54 -0.99 -1.66 10.55
C LEU A 54 -1.23 -2.90 9.69
N ALA A 55 -2.15 -3.77 10.11
CA ALA A 55 -2.49 -4.99 9.38
C ALA A 55 -3.06 -4.67 7.99
N MET A 56 -4.00 -3.73 7.90
CA MET A 56 -4.54 -3.31 6.60
C MET A 56 -3.46 -2.69 5.72
N SER A 57 -2.57 -1.85 6.29
CA SER A 57 -1.45 -1.27 5.53
C SER A 57 -0.52 -2.36 4.97
N ALA A 58 -0.19 -3.37 5.77
CA ALA A 58 0.65 -4.48 5.33
C ALA A 58 0.00 -5.30 4.21
N LEU A 59 -1.29 -5.67 4.36
CA LEU A 59 -2.05 -6.43 3.36
C LEU A 59 -2.14 -5.68 2.03
N VAL A 60 -2.52 -4.40 2.09
CA VAL A 60 -2.73 -3.56 0.91
C VAL A 60 -1.39 -3.27 0.20
N SER A 61 -0.30 -3.06 0.94
CA SER A 61 1.03 -2.93 0.33
C SER A 61 1.53 -4.23 -0.29
N ALA A 62 1.22 -5.40 0.30
CA ALA A 62 1.57 -6.68 -0.31
C ALA A 62 0.93 -6.85 -1.70
N VAL A 63 -0.33 -6.46 -1.83
CA VAL A 63 -1.07 -6.52 -3.10
C VAL A 63 -0.45 -5.60 -4.16
N ILE A 64 -0.09 -4.37 -3.78
CA ILE A 64 0.56 -3.44 -4.70
C ILE A 64 1.92 -3.97 -5.17
N MET A 65 2.74 -4.49 -4.25
CA MET A 65 4.04 -5.04 -4.65
C MET A 65 3.86 -6.25 -5.57
N ALA A 66 2.93 -7.15 -5.27
CA ALA A 66 2.64 -8.29 -6.13
C ALA A 66 2.22 -7.87 -7.54
N THR A 67 1.45 -6.77 -7.67
CA THR A 67 1.06 -6.20 -8.96
C THR A 67 2.29 -5.76 -9.77
N PHE A 68 3.25 -5.09 -9.13
CA PHE A 68 4.49 -4.68 -9.77
C PHE A 68 5.44 -5.85 -10.08
N VAL A 69 5.36 -6.94 -9.31
CA VAL A 69 6.14 -8.15 -9.59
C VAL A 69 5.55 -8.94 -10.75
N VAL A 70 4.23 -9.16 -10.77
CA VAL A 70 3.58 -10.03 -11.76
C VAL A 70 3.34 -9.34 -13.09
N GLY A 71 2.99 -8.05 -13.07
CA GLY A 71 2.61 -7.37 -14.29
C GLY A 71 3.70 -7.31 -15.39
N PRO A 72 5.01 -7.14 -15.09
CA PRO A 72 6.04 -7.16 -16.13
C PRO A 72 6.09 -8.49 -16.87
N PHE A 73 5.82 -9.61 -16.18
CA PHE A 73 5.74 -10.93 -16.79
C PHE A 73 4.53 -11.04 -17.70
N TYR A 74 3.36 -10.54 -17.30
CA TYR A 74 2.18 -10.51 -18.16
C TYR A 74 2.38 -9.64 -19.41
N LEU A 75 2.93 -8.43 -19.25
CA LEU A 75 3.15 -7.53 -20.38
C LEU A 75 4.20 -8.08 -21.37
N SER A 76 5.31 -8.63 -20.88
CA SER A 76 6.35 -9.17 -21.76
C SER A 76 6.02 -10.54 -22.32
N ARG A 77 5.64 -11.51 -21.48
CA ARG A 77 5.44 -12.91 -21.90
C ARG A 77 4.01 -13.23 -22.31
N GLY A 78 3.03 -12.56 -21.72
CA GLY A 78 1.61 -12.72 -22.10
C GLY A 78 1.26 -11.93 -23.37
N LEU A 79 1.71 -10.67 -23.44
CA LEU A 79 1.36 -9.76 -24.55
C LEU A 79 2.50 -9.52 -25.56
N GLY A 80 3.71 -10.00 -25.30
CA GLY A 80 4.85 -9.84 -26.22
C GLY A 80 5.37 -8.41 -26.32
N LEU A 81 5.10 -7.55 -25.34
CA LEU A 81 5.50 -6.14 -25.40
C LEU A 81 7.01 -5.96 -25.23
N ASP A 82 7.58 -5.03 -26.00
CA ASP A 82 8.96 -4.60 -25.82
C ASP A 82 9.21 -4.05 -24.41
N PRO A 83 10.43 -4.22 -23.85
CA PRO A 83 10.77 -3.76 -22.51
C PRO A 83 10.52 -2.25 -22.27
N ALA A 84 10.68 -1.43 -23.31
CA ALA A 84 10.44 0.02 -23.22
C ALA A 84 8.95 0.34 -22.97
N TRP A 85 8.04 -0.30 -23.73
CA TRP A 85 6.60 -0.12 -23.58
C TRP A 85 6.07 -0.72 -22.29
N MET A 86 6.61 -1.88 -21.88
CA MET A 86 6.30 -2.49 -20.59
C MET A 86 6.68 -1.56 -19.41
N GLY A 87 7.88 -0.95 -19.46
CA GLY A 87 8.30 0.02 -18.45
C GLY A 87 7.41 1.25 -18.40
N LEU A 88 7.01 1.79 -19.56
CA LEU A 88 6.08 2.92 -19.65
C LEU A 88 4.70 2.56 -19.07
N ALA A 89 4.16 1.39 -19.41
CA ALA A 89 2.89 0.92 -18.88
C ALA A 89 2.94 0.75 -17.35
N MET A 90 4.07 0.28 -16.81
CA MET A 90 4.27 0.17 -15.36
C MET A 90 4.42 1.51 -14.65
N ALA A 91 4.99 2.51 -15.32
CA ALA A 91 5.09 3.87 -14.79
C ALA A 91 3.73 4.56 -14.61
N VAL A 92 2.68 4.10 -15.30
CA VAL A 92 1.31 4.62 -15.11
C VAL A 92 0.85 4.45 -13.67
N GLY A 93 1.15 3.32 -13.04
CA GLY A 93 0.72 3.04 -11.66
C GLY A 93 1.19 4.12 -10.67
N PRO A 94 2.51 4.36 -10.53
CA PRO A 94 3.05 5.40 -9.67
C PRO A 94 2.67 6.82 -10.10
N ALA A 95 2.55 7.09 -11.40
CA ALA A 95 2.12 8.40 -11.90
C ALA A 95 0.69 8.74 -11.45
N VAL A 96 -0.24 7.78 -11.60
CA VAL A 96 -1.61 7.90 -11.09
C VAL A 96 -1.60 8.07 -9.58
N ALA A 97 -0.79 7.29 -8.85
CA ALA A 97 -0.70 7.42 -7.41
C ALA A 97 -0.23 8.82 -6.96
N ALA A 98 0.76 9.39 -7.66
CA ALA A 98 1.26 10.75 -7.40
C ALA A 98 0.18 11.82 -7.66
N ILE A 99 -0.55 11.71 -8.77
CA ILE A 99 -1.62 12.66 -9.13
C ILE A 99 -2.80 12.54 -8.16
N THR A 100 -3.18 11.31 -7.80
CA THR A 100 -4.33 11.04 -6.93
C THR A 100 -4.02 11.23 -5.44
N GLY A 101 -2.75 11.34 -5.04
CA GLY A 101 -2.36 11.49 -3.63
C GLY A 101 -2.91 12.75 -2.97
N ILE A 102 -2.81 13.91 -3.64
CA ILE A 102 -3.33 15.19 -3.14
C ILE A 102 -4.86 15.16 -2.98
N PRO A 103 -5.66 14.81 -4.01
CA PRO A 103 -7.12 14.76 -3.87
C PRO A 103 -7.56 13.69 -2.88
N ALA A 104 -6.83 12.56 -2.75
CA ALA A 104 -7.11 11.55 -1.73
C ALA A 104 -6.97 12.10 -0.30
N GLY A 105 -5.95 12.93 -0.04
CA GLY A 105 -5.79 13.62 1.24
C GLY A 105 -6.96 14.57 1.52
N TYR A 106 -7.24 15.46 0.58
CA TYR A 106 -8.36 16.42 0.71
C TYR A 106 -9.70 15.71 0.93
N LEU A 107 -9.97 14.65 0.17
CA LEU A 107 -11.20 13.88 0.30
C LEU A 107 -11.27 13.19 1.67
N THR A 108 -10.14 12.70 2.19
CA THR A 108 -10.01 12.11 3.54
C THR A 108 -10.40 13.10 4.61
N ASP A 109 -9.92 14.33 4.50
CA ASP A 109 -10.20 15.38 5.47
C ASP A 109 -11.69 15.80 5.42
N ARG A 110 -12.31 15.80 4.22
CA ARG A 110 -13.70 16.24 4.03
C ARG A 110 -14.75 15.16 4.30
N LEU A 111 -14.55 13.93 3.81
CA LEU A 111 -15.53 12.83 3.89
C LEU A 111 -15.29 11.90 5.08
N GLY A 112 -14.16 12.07 5.76
CA GLY A 112 -13.77 11.30 6.93
C GLY A 112 -13.04 10.01 6.58
N THR A 113 -12.10 9.66 7.46
CA THR A 113 -11.19 8.52 7.29
C THR A 113 -11.91 7.18 7.19
N ARG A 114 -13.02 6.99 7.91
CA ARG A 114 -13.79 5.74 7.94
C ARG A 114 -14.38 5.38 6.58
N ARG A 115 -15.13 6.32 5.98
CA ARG A 115 -15.81 6.08 4.69
C ARG A 115 -14.79 5.84 3.59
N LEU A 116 -13.71 6.62 3.58
CA LEU A 116 -12.69 6.53 2.54
C LEU A 116 -11.76 5.33 2.67
N THR A 117 -11.53 4.82 3.87
CA THR A 117 -10.87 3.52 4.04
C THR A 117 -11.69 2.43 3.33
N LEU A 118 -13.02 2.40 3.53
CA LEU A 118 -13.89 1.41 2.90
C LEU A 118 -14.02 1.61 1.39
N VAL A 119 -14.16 2.85 0.92
CA VAL A 119 -14.19 3.16 -0.52
C VAL A 119 -12.89 2.76 -1.18
N GLY A 120 -11.73 3.10 -0.60
CA GLY A 120 -10.42 2.71 -1.14
C GLY A 120 -10.26 1.19 -1.24
N ILE A 121 -10.61 0.45 -0.19
CA ILE A 121 -10.57 -1.02 -0.20
C ILE A 121 -11.55 -1.60 -1.23
N GLY A 122 -12.78 -1.07 -1.30
CA GLY A 122 -13.78 -1.51 -2.28
C GLY A 122 -13.31 -1.29 -3.72
N THR A 123 -12.75 -0.11 -4.01
CA THR A 123 -12.16 0.22 -5.31
C THR A 123 -11.00 -0.72 -5.65
N MET A 124 -10.11 -0.99 -4.69
CA MET A 124 -9.02 -1.95 -4.88
C MET A 124 -9.52 -3.37 -5.14
N LEU A 125 -10.57 -3.80 -4.43
CA LEU A 125 -11.15 -5.12 -4.61
C LEU A 125 -11.75 -5.27 -6.01
N CYS A 126 -12.54 -4.30 -6.47
CA CYS A 126 -13.08 -4.29 -7.81
C CYS A 126 -11.97 -4.33 -8.87
N ALA A 127 -10.89 -3.56 -8.67
CA ALA A 127 -9.75 -3.56 -9.57
C ALA A 127 -8.99 -4.89 -9.58
N ALA A 128 -8.80 -5.52 -8.42
CA ALA A 128 -8.15 -6.84 -8.31
C ALA A 128 -8.98 -7.94 -8.99
N LEU A 129 -10.31 -7.92 -8.81
CA LEU A 129 -11.21 -8.84 -9.52
C LEU A 129 -11.20 -8.60 -11.02
N TRP A 130 -11.14 -7.33 -11.44
CA TRP A 130 -11.01 -6.98 -12.85
C TRP A 130 -9.69 -7.49 -13.44
N LEU A 131 -8.57 -7.30 -12.75
CA LEU A 131 -7.26 -7.85 -13.12
C LEU A 131 -7.22 -9.38 -13.16
N SER A 132 -8.05 -10.05 -12.35
CA SER A 132 -8.18 -11.51 -12.34
C SER A 132 -8.89 -12.08 -13.57
N GLN A 133 -9.56 -11.23 -14.37
CA GLN A 133 -10.30 -11.63 -15.58
C GLN A 133 -9.81 -10.89 -16.82
N VAL A 134 -8.71 -10.16 -16.72
CA VAL A 134 -8.32 -9.20 -17.73
C VAL A 134 -7.65 -9.87 -18.93
N SER A 135 -8.11 -9.51 -20.13
CA SER A 135 -7.46 -9.88 -21.38
C SER A 135 -7.09 -8.61 -22.14
N GLY A 136 -5.79 -8.38 -22.33
CA GLY A 136 -5.28 -7.29 -23.17
C GLY A 136 -4.74 -6.08 -22.41
N LEU A 137 -3.92 -5.29 -23.11
CA LEU A 137 -3.14 -4.20 -22.54
C LEU A 137 -3.99 -3.06 -21.96
N ILE A 138 -5.01 -2.60 -22.72
CA ILE A 138 -5.81 -1.44 -22.34
C ILE A 138 -6.59 -1.73 -21.05
N ALA A 139 -7.22 -2.90 -20.99
CA ALA A 139 -7.96 -3.32 -19.81
C ALA A 139 -7.03 -3.52 -18.60
N TYR A 140 -5.80 -4.03 -18.81
CA TYR A 140 -4.79 -4.12 -17.76
C TYR A 140 -4.39 -2.75 -17.22
N ILE A 141 -4.08 -1.78 -18.09
CA ILE A 141 -3.69 -0.41 -17.68
C ILE A 141 -4.85 0.31 -16.98
N ALA A 142 -6.08 0.14 -17.46
CA ALA A 142 -7.27 0.71 -16.83
C ALA A 142 -7.47 0.14 -15.42
N ALA A 143 -7.39 -1.19 -15.27
CA ALA A 143 -7.53 -1.82 -13.97
C ALA A 143 -6.37 -1.48 -13.02
N LEU A 144 -5.13 -1.37 -13.54
CA LEU A 144 -3.97 -0.90 -12.77
C LEU A 144 -4.18 0.53 -12.27
N THR A 145 -4.69 1.43 -13.11
CA THR A 145 -5.03 2.81 -12.75
C THR A 145 -6.07 2.86 -11.61
N VAL A 146 -7.12 2.04 -11.70
CA VAL A 146 -8.16 1.97 -10.66
C VAL A 146 -7.58 1.41 -9.37
N LEU A 147 -6.75 0.37 -9.46
CA LEU A 147 -6.08 -0.23 -8.29
C LEU A 147 -5.18 0.79 -7.57
N THR A 148 -4.36 1.55 -8.30
CA THR A 148 -3.44 2.53 -7.70
C THR A 148 -4.17 3.76 -7.16
N ALA A 149 -5.25 4.21 -7.81
CA ALA A 149 -6.11 5.26 -7.27
C ALA A 149 -6.79 4.82 -5.96
N GLY A 150 -7.34 3.60 -5.93
CA GLY A 150 -7.92 3.01 -4.71
C GLY A 150 -6.90 2.87 -3.58
N TYR A 151 -5.67 2.48 -3.92
CA TYR A 151 -4.54 2.41 -2.99
C TYR A 151 -4.21 3.77 -2.39
N SER A 152 -4.04 4.82 -3.21
CA SER A 152 -3.77 6.18 -2.73
C SER A 152 -4.85 6.66 -1.77
N LEU A 153 -6.12 6.40 -2.09
CA LEU A 153 -7.25 6.77 -1.24
C LEU A 153 -7.23 6.04 0.10
N PHE A 154 -7.07 4.72 0.08
CA PHE A 154 -6.95 3.91 1.29
C PHE A 154 -5.75 4.36 2.14
N GLN A 155 -4.61 4.64 1.51
CA GLN A 155 -3.38 5.04 2.21
C GLN A 155 -3.53 6.37 2.93
N ALA A 156 -4.09 7.38 2.27
CA ALA A 156 -4.39 8.67 2.90
C ALA A 156 -5.34 8.47 4.09
N ALA A 157 -6.45 7.76 3.87
CA ALA A 157 -7.45 7.53 4.90
C ALA A 157 -6.93 6.72 6.10
N ASN A 158 -6.17 5.66 5.87
CA ASN A 158 -5.64 4.81 6.93
C ASN A 158 -4.53 5.51 7.72
N ASN A 159 -3.64 6.24 7.04
CA ASN A 159 -2.59 7.00 7.72
C ASN A 159 -3.20 8.08 8.61
N THR A 160 -4.19 8.84 8.12
CA THR A 160 -4.88 9.84 8.93
C THR A 160 -5.67 9.21 10.09
N ALA A 161 -6.36 8.08 9.85
CA ALA A 161 -7.12 7.37 10.90
C ALA A 161 -6.24 6.85 12.04
N VAL A 162 -5.02 6.42 11.72
CA VAL A 162 -4.06 5.91 12.71
C VAL A 162 -3.39 7.06 13.46
N MET A 163 -3.23 8.22 12.83
CA MET A 163 -2.51 9.37 13.41
C MET A 163 -3.40 10.38 14.13
N SER A 164 -4.73 10.31 14.00
CA SER A 164 -5.65 11.31 14.57
C SER A 164 -5.63 11.33 16.10
N ASP A 165 -5.49 10.17 16.73
CA ASP A 165 -5.68 10.01 18.18
C ASP A 165 -4.34 9.80 18.92
N VAL A 166 -3.21 10.01 18.23
CA VAL A 166 -1.86 9.74 18.76
C VAL A 166 -1.22 11.02 19.31
N SER A 167 -0.78 10.97 20.57
CA SER A 167 -0.06 12.08 21.20
C SER A 167 1.27 12.39 20.50
N ALA A 168 1.69 13.66 20.53
CA ALA A 168 2.91 14.13 19.86
C ALA A 168 4.16 13.29 20.23
N THR A 169 4.29 12.92 21.50
CA THR A 169 5.41 12.11 22.02
C THR A 169 5.51 10.71 21.40
N ARG A 170 4.40 10.13 20.93
CA ARG A 170 4.34 8.76 20.38
C ARG A 170 4.14 8.73 18.87
N ARG A 171 3.92 9.90 18.25
CA ARG A 171 3.62 10.03 16.82
C ARG A 171 4.74 9.49 15.94
N GLY A 172 6.00 9.73 16.32
CA GLY A 172 7.17 9.18 15.64
C GLY A 172 7.21 7.65 15.66
N THR A 173 6.96 7.03 16.83
CA THR A 173 6.92 5.57 16.97
C THR A 173 5.81 4.94 16.13
N VAL A 174 4.60 5.52 16.18
CA VAL A 174 3.45 5.02 15.41
C VAL A 174 3.70 5.18 13.90
N ALA A 175 4.30 6.28 13.47
CA ALA A 175 4.64 6.50 12.06
C ALA A 175 5.71 5.52 11.58
N GLY A 176 6.73 5.27 12.41
CA GLY A 176 7.75 4.26 12.14
C GLY A 176 7.15 2.86 12.04
N LEU A 177 6.23 2.50 12.93
CA LEU A 177 5.54 1.20 12.93
C LEU A 177 4.64 1.03 11.71
N LEU A 178 3.96 2.10 11.28
CA LEU A 178 3.16 2.12 10.06
C LEU A 178 4.04 1.93 8.82
N ASN A 179 5.17 2.63 8.73
CA ASN A 179 6.13 2.43 7.64
C ASN A 179 6.76 1.03 7.67
N LEU A 180 7.05 0.49 8.85
CA LEU A 180 7.54 -0.88 9.00
C LEU A 180 6.51 -1.88 8.48
N SER A 181 5.24 -1.76 8.90
CA SER A 181 4.16 -2.64 8.45
C SER A 181 4.00 -2.64 6.93
N ARG A 182 4.14 -1.46 6.32
CA ARG A 182 4.11 -1.26 4.86
C ARG A 182 5.26 -1.97 4.17
N ASN A 183 6.49 -1.77 4.65
CA ASN A 183 7.68 -2.43 4.08
C ASN A 183 7.61 -3.95 4.23
N LEU A 184 7.15 -4.45 5.38
CA LEU A 184 6.88 -5.88 5.55
C LEU A 184 5.84 -6.36 4.54
N GLY A 185 4.75 -5.62 4.36
CA GLY A 185 3.76 -5.87 3.31
C GLY A 185 4.39 -5.99 1.93
N LEU A 186 5.22 -5.03 1.51
CA LEU A 186 5.91 -5.06 0.23
C LEU A 186 6.79 -6.32 0.09
N ILE A 187 7.59 -6.64 1.11
CA ILE A 187 8.46 -7.84 1.11
C ILE A 187 7.63 -9.12 0.99
N PHE A 188 6.57 -9.27 1.81
CA PHE A 188 5.68 -10.42 1.75
C PHE A 188 4.95 -10.51 0.41
N GLY A 189 4.55 -9.38 -0.16
CA GLY A 189 3.91 -9.31 -1.47
C GLY A 189 4.81 -9.82 -2.58
N ALA A 190 6.05 -9.36 -2.63
CA ALA A 190 7.02 -9.83 -3.63
C ALA A 190 7.29 -11.33 -3.50
N SER A 191 7.45 -11.83 -2.27
CA SER A 191 7.81 -13.22 -2.01
C SER A 191 6.65 -14.19 -2.16
N VAL A 192 5.54 -13.98 -1.44
CA VAL A 192 4.43 -14.95 -1.36
C VAL A 192 3.60 -14.93 -2.64
N LEU A 193 3.16 -13.75 -3.09
CA LEU A 193 2.33 -13.65 -4.30
C LEU A 193 3.16 -13.88 -5.57
N GLY A 194 4.47 -13.57 -5.53
CA GLY A 194 5.42 -14.00 -6.55
C GLY A 194 5.58 -15.52 -6.61
N ALA A 195 5.61 -16.20 -5.46
CA ALA A 195 5.63 -17.66 -5.40
C ALA A 195 4.31 -18.29 -5.89
N VAL A 196 3.15 -17.68 -5.59
CA VAL A 196 1.84 -18.10 -6.15
C VAL A 196 1.85 -18.00 -7.68
N PHE A 197 2.41 -16.91 -8.22
CA PHE A 197 2.58 -16.76 -9.66
C PHE A 197 3.51 -17.84 -10.25
N ALA A 198 4.68 -18.05 -9.64
CA ALA A 198 5.65 -19.04 -10.09
C ALA A 198 5.12 -20.48 -10.04
N ARG A 199 4.32 -20.83 -9.02
CA ARG A 199 3.68 -22.15 -8.93
C ARG A 199 2.66 -22.39 -10.04
N SER A 200 2.03 -21.32 -10.52
CA SER A 200 1.04 -21.35 -11.60
C SER A 200 1.67 -21.22 -12.99
N SER A 201 2.95 -20.82 -13.07
CA SER A 201 3.78 -20.74 -14.28
C SER A 201 5.15 -21.38 -14.01
N PRO A 202 5.23 -22.73 -13.93
CA PRO A 202 6.42 -23.43 -13.45
C PRO A 202 7.68 -23.21 -14.30
N ASP A 203 7.52 -22.87 -15.59
CA ASP A 203 8.62 -22.62 -16.51
C ASP A 203 8.57 -21.18 -17.04
N VAL A 204 9.22 -20.24 -16.36
CA VAL A 204 9.33 -18.83 -16.79
C VAL A 204 10.12 -18.69 -18.11
N THR A 205 10.95 -19.68 -18.44
CA THR A 205 11.77 -19.74 -19.66
C THR A 205 10.96 -20.20 -20.87
N GLN A 206 10.02 -21.15 -20.70
CA GLN A 206 9.13 -21.72 -21.73
C GLN A 206 7.67 -21.24 -21.60
N ALA A 207 7.41 -20.24 -20.77
CA ALA A 207 6.05 -19.83 -20.40
C ALA A 207 5.22 -19.49 -21.65
N THR A 208 4.17 -20.28 -21.88
CA THR A 208 3.17 -19.96 -22.90
C THR A 208 2.31 -18.78 -22.42
N PRO A 209 1.78 -17.95 -23.31
CA PRO A 209 0.90 -16.83 -22.94
C PRO A 209 -0.27 -17.26 -22.05
N GLN A 210 -0.76 -18.48 -22.23
CA GLN A 210 -1.84 -19.08 -21.43
C GLN A 210 -1.40 -19.35 -19.98
N THR A 211 -0.21 -19.90 -19.74
CA THR A 211 0.28 -20.16 -18.37
C THR A 211 0.51 -18.87 -17.58
N VAL A 212 1.03 -17.84 -18.25
CA VAL A 212 1.27 -16.51 -17.65
C VAL A 212 -0.05 -15.85 -17.25
N THR A 213 -1.07 -15.98 -18.11
CA THR A 213 -2.41 -15.44 -17.84
C THR A 213 -3.08 -16.21 -16.69
N ALA A 214 -2.94 -17.53 -16.63
CA ALA A 214 -3.41 -18.32 -15.50
C ALA A 214 -2.72 -17.92 -14.18
N GLY A 215 -1.40 -17.70 -14.21
CA GLY A 215 -0.65 -17.20 -13.06
C GLY A 215 -1.09 -15.80 -12.63
N LEU A 216 -1.35 -14.92 -13.59
CA LEU A 216 -1.93 -13.59 -13.34
C LEU A 216 -3.26 -13.72 -12.58
N HIS A 217 -4.17 -14.54 -13.11
CA HIS A 217 -5.51 -14.72 -12.55
C HIS A 217 -5.45 -15.31 -11.14
N ALA A 218 -4.60 -16.31 -10.91
CA ALA A 218 -4.40 -16.92 -9.59
C ALA A 218 -3.82 -15.93 -8.57
N THR A 219 -2.83 -15.13 -8.96
CA THR A 219 -2.25 -14.12 -8.08
C THR A 219 -3.25 -13.02 -7.74
N PHE A 220 -4.03 -12.54 -8.72
CA PHE A 220 -5.04 -11.51 -8.46
C PHE A 220 -6.25 -12.03 -7.70
N ALA A 221 -6.63 -13.30 -7.85
CA ALA A 221 -7.63 -13.94 -7.00
C ALA A 221 -7.14 -14.02 -5.54
N THR A 222 -5.88 -14.38 -5.33
CA THR A 222 -5.26 -14.38 -3.99
C THR A 222 -5.18 -12.96 -3.43
N ALA A 223 -4.81 -11.98 -4.25
CA ALA A 223 -4.77 -10.56 -3.87
C ALA A 223 -6.16 -10.03 -3.49
N ALA A 224 -7.21 -10.40 -4.22
CA ALA A 224 -8.58 -10.06 -3.88
C ALA A 224 -8.97 -10.63 -2.51
N GLY A 225 -8.53 -11.85 -2.17
CA GLY A 225 -8.69 -12.42 -0.83
C GLY A 225 -8.00 -11.61 0.27
N LEU A 226 -6.79 -11.11 0.03
CA LEU A 226 -6.07 -10.24 0.97
C LEU A 226 -6.76 -8.87 1.12
N ILE A 227 -7.29 -8.30 0.04
CA ILE A 227 -8.06 -7.04 0.08
C ILE A 227 -9.37 -7.25 0.83
N LEU A 228 -10.08 -8.36 0.60
CA LEU A 228 -11.28 -8.73 1.35
C LEU A 228 -11.00 -8.83 2.84
N LEU A 229 -9.90 -9.49 3.23
CA LEU A 229 -9.47 -9.56 4.62
C LEU A 229 -9.21 -8.17 5.20
N ALA A 230 -8.52 -7.29 4.47
CA ALA A 230 -8.34 -5.90 4.87
C ALA A 230 -9.69 -5.16 5.01
N GLY A 231 -10.66 -5.44 4.14
CA GLY A 231 -12.01 -4.90 4.20
C GLY A 231 -12.80 -5.36 5.42
N VAL A 232 -12.70 -6.64 5.78
CA VAL A 232 -13.30 -7.19 7.01
C VAL A 232 -12.69 -6.51 8.24
N ILE A 233 -11.37 -6.32 8.27
CA ILE A 233 -10.69 -5.60 9.36
C ILE A 233 -11.17 -4.14 9.42
N ALA A 234 -11.25 -3.45 8.28
CA ALA A 234 -11.74 -2.06 8.20
C ALA A 234 -13.18 -1.94 8.69
N TRP A 235 -14.03 -2.89 8.30
CA TRP A 235 -15.44 -2.95 8.69
C TRP A 235 -15.62 -3.22 10.18
N ASN A 236 -14.85 -4.14 10.74
CA ASN A 236 -14.88 -4.42 12.19
C ASN A 236 -14.39 -3.22 13.00
N ARG A 237 -13.32 -2.55 12.55
CA ARG A 237 -12.84 -1.28 13.16
C ARG A 237 -13.89 -0.17 13.10
N ALA A 238 -14.65 -0.11 12.00
CA ALA A 238 -15.74 0.83 11.83
C ALA A 238 -16.93 0.55 12.77
N ARG A 239 -17.24 -0.73 13.03
CA ARG A 239 -18.32 -1.15 13.94
C ARG A 239 -17.99 -0.87 15.40
N THR A 240 -16.78 -1.17 15.84
CA THR A 240 -16.38 -0.95 17.25
C THR A 240 -16.43 0.53 17.64
N ARG A 241 -16.03 1.45 16.75
CA ARG A 241 -16.14 2.90 16.99
C ARG A 241 -17.58 3.41 17.03
N ALA A 242 -18.47 2.86 16.20
CA ALA A 242 -19.89 3.25 16.21
C ALA A 242 -20.62 2.78 17.48
N GLY A 243 -20.25 1.63 18.03
CA GLY A 243 -20.80 1.12 19.29
C GLY A 243 -20.41 1.95 20.51
N SER A 244 -19.20 2.54 20.53
CA SER A 244 -18.77 3.42 21.63
C SER A 244 -19.49 4.77 21.67
N GLU A 245 -19.96 5.30 20.54
CA GLU A 245 -20.70 6.57 20.50
C GLU A 245 -22.13 6.44 21.04
N HIS A 246 -22.83 5.33 20.76
CA HIS A 246 -24.19 5.11 21.27
C HIS A 246 -24.24 4.94 22.78
N THR A 247 -23.32 4.19 23.38
CA THR A 247 -23.26 3.99 24.84
C THR A 247 -22.99 5.28 25.61
N ASN A 248 -22.29 6.24 25.00
CA ASN A 248 -21.96 7.51 25.65
C ASN A 248 -23.15 8.50 25.62
N ILE A 249 -23.97 8.46 24.56
CA ILE A 249 -25.19 9.28 24.46
C ILE A 249 -26.26 8.82 25.46
N ASP A 250 -26.41 7.52 25.69
CA ASP A 250 -27.34 7.00 26.70
C ASP A 250 -26.92 7.38 28.13
N LYS A 251 -25.61 7.40 28.43
CA LYS A 251 -25.10 7.85 29.74
C LYS A 251 -25.23 9.35 29.99
N LEU A 252 -25.34 10.17 28.95
CA LEU A 252 -25.57 11.62 29.08
C LEU A 252 -27.05 11.97 29.24
N LYS A 253 -27.96 11.01 29.01
CA LYS A 253 -29.41 11.17 29.17
C LYS A 253 -29.97 10.55 30.46
N SER A 254 -29.15 9.81 31.23
CA SER A 254 -29.49 9.27 32.55
C SER A 254 -28.90 10.12 33.67
#